data_AF-A0A9D2D6A0-F1
#
_entry.id   AF-A0A9D2D6A0-F1
#
_cell.length_a   1.000
_cell.length_b   1.000
_cell.length_c   1.000
_cell.angle_alpha   90.00
_cell.angle_beta   90.00
_cell.angle_gamma   90.00
#
_symmetry.space_group_name_H-M   'P 1'
#
loop_
_entity.id
_entity.type
_entity.pdbx_description
1 polymer ?
#
loop_
_entity_poly.entity_id
_entity_poly.type
_entity_poly.pdbx_seq_one_letter_code
_entity_poly.pdbx_strand_id
1 'polypeptide(L)'
;MKLSEKIRILRKARGLSQEEFGYSLSESTDGVSRQTVSDWENGKFEPKLDNIRDIARVLDVSFDVLLDESVDLNDAEVLQSVLHQVTSDLKKTINTKIRYDIYQYRLGKKDNIKFSIWIAILSILLISVVLFSVGFSLSIASLYIIGAIFGIFSFIVTPTAIIHLIFFAKAYKAPYGIKIGEINNTHLIIQTYQKASNVIYLPIEKIKSVSVADGTTLRHGDVIISLLGREQPIRLLNVAFPHRLEEFYTQLLQINESDDLIKII
;
A
#
# COMPACT_ATOMS: atom_id res chain seq x y z
N MET A 1 -40.33 -12.50 -3.84
CA MET A 1 -40.47 -11.15 -4.44
C MET A 1 -40.24 -11.25 -5.95
N LYS A 2 -41.05 -10.57 -6.78
CA LYS A 2 -40.98 -10.72 -8.25
C LYS A 2 -39.79 -9.96 -8.85
N LEU A 3 -39.30 -10.43 -10.01
CA LEU A 3 -38.18 -9.80 -10.73
C LEU A 3 -38.41 -8.31 -11.04
N SER A 4 -39.62 -7.95 -11.49
CA SER A 4 -40.01 -6.56 -11.79
C SER A 4 -39.82 -5.62 -10.59
N GLU A 5 -40.20 -6.09 -9.41
CA GLU A 5 -40.07 -5.34 -8.16
C GLU A 5 -38.60 -5.22 -7.75
N LYS A 6 -37.81 -6.28 -7.92
CA LYS A 6 -36.38 -6.29 -7.58
C LYS A 6 -35.59 -5.32 -8.44
N ILE A 7 -35.82 -5.32 -9.75
CA ILE A 7 -35.20 -4.35 -10.69
C ILE A 7 -35.50 -2.92 -10.22
N ARG A 8 -36.75 -2.64 -9.87
CA ARG A 8 -37.18 -1.33 -9.40
C ARG A 8 -36.53 -0.92 -8.09
N ILE A 9 -36.48 -1.81 -7.10
CA ILE A 9 -35.85 -1.53 -5.79
C ILE A 9 -34.36 -1.29 -5.96
N LEU A 10 -33.66 -2.19 -6.67
CA LEU A 10 -32.22 -2.10 -6.86
C LEU A 10 -31.82 -0.87 -7.69
N ARG A 11 -32.54 -0.55 -8.77
CA ARG A 11 -32.30 0.67 -9.56
C ARG A 11 -32.41 1.91 -8.67
N LYS A 12 -33.50 2.02 -7.90
CA LYS A 12 -33.70 3.16 -6.99
C LYS A 12 -32.62 3.22 -5.92
N ALA A 13 -32.22 2.09 -5.37
CA ALA A 13 -31.16 2.03 -4.36
C ALA A 13 -29.79 2.42 -4.93
N ARG A 14 -29.57 2.23 -6.23
CA ARG A 14 -28.39 2.73 -6.97
C ARG A 14 -28.50 4.19 -7.41
N GLY A 15 -29.61 4.86 -7.11
CA GLY A 15 -29.83 6.27 -7.44
C GLY A 15 -30.08 6.55 -8.93
N LEU A 16 -30.30 5.53 -9.76
CA LEU A 16 -30.50 5.71 -11.20
C LEU A 16 -31.95 6.04 -11.52
N SER A 17 -32.22 7.00 -12.41
CA SER A 17 -33.52 7.15 -13.05
C SER A 17 -33.79 6.02 -14.05
N GLN A 18 -35.05 5.83 -14.46
CA GLN A 18 -35.38 4.82 -15.50
C GLN A 18 -34.71 5.13 -16.84
N GLU A 19 -34.45 6.41 -17.12
CA GLU A 19 -33.79 6.87 -18.33
C GLU A 19 -32.30 6.55 -18.30
N GLU A 20 -31.61 6.91 -17.21
CA GLU A 20 -30.19 6.59 -17.01
C GLU A 20 -29.96 5.08 -16.97
N PHE A 21 -30.84 4.32 -16.31
CA PHE A 21 -30.73 2.87 -16.27
C PHE A 21 -30.89 2.23 -17.65
N GLY A 22 -31.83 2.73 -18.47
CA GLY A 22 -31.96 2.29 -19.86
C GLY A 22 -30.71 2.64 -20.68
N TYR A 23 -30.19 3.85 -20.53
CA TYR A 23 -28.96 4.29 -21.18
C TYR A 23 -27.76 3.41 -20.80
N SER A 24 -27.56 3.10 -19.53
CA SER A 24 -26.47 2.22 -19.07
C SER A 24 -26.58 0.80 -19.62
N LEU A 25 -27.80 0.29 -19.83
CA LEU A 25 -28.01 -1.01 -20.47
C LEU A 25 -27.77 -0.97 -22.00
N SER A 26 -27.91 0.20 -22.61
CA SER A 26 -27.72 0.39 -24.06
C SER A 26 -26.27 0.30 -24.52
N GLU A 27 -25.29 0.46 -23.62
CA GLU A 27 -23.87 0.24 -23.95
C GLU A 27 -23.52 -1.25 -24.13
N SER A 28 -24.29 -2.17 -23.53
CA SER A 28 -24.05 -3.62 -23.59
C SER A 28 -25.03 -4.40 -24.45
N THR A 29 -26.20 -3.84 -24.75
CA THR A 29 -27.30 -4.53 -25.43
C THR A 29 -28.05 -3.54 -26.34
N ASP A 30 -28.62 -4.02 -27.46
CA ASP A 30 -29.40 -3.18 -28.39
C ASP A 30 -30.47 -2.30 -27.69
N GLY A 31 -30.14 -1.03 -27.47
CA GLY A 31 -31.08 0.09 -27.29
C GLY A 31 -32.19 -0.09 -26.26
N VAL A 32 -31.88 -0.48 -25.02
CA VAL A 32 -32.88 -0.51 -23.94
C VAL A 32 -33.37 0.92 -23.63
N SER A 33 -34.62 1.21 -23.97
CA SER A 33 -35.21 2.53 -23.73
C SER A 33 -35.76 2.70 -22.32
N ARG A 34 -35.96 3.95 -21.87
CA ARG A 34 -36.72 4.28 -20.64
C ARG A 34 -38.08 3.57 -20.58
N GLN A 35 -38.78 3.50 -21.70
CA GLN A 35 -40.11 2.87 -21.77
C GLN A 35 -40.01 1.36 -21.50
N THR A 36 -38.99 0.70 -22.05
CA THR A 36 -38.69 -0.71 -21.82
C THR A 36 -38.41 -0.99 -20.35
N VAL A 37 -37.58 -0.15 -19.70
CA VAL A 37 -37.33 -0.23 -18.26
C VAL A 37 -38.62 -0.09 -17.46
N SER A 38 -39.47 0.88 -17.79
CA SER A 38 -40.76 1.07 -17.11
C SER A 38 -41.67 -0.16 -17.25
N ASP A 39 -41.72 -0.77 -18.43
CA ASP A 39 -42.52 -1.97 -18.65
C ASP A 39 -42.00 -3.17 -17.87
N TRP A 40 -40.68 -3.32 -17.71
CA TRP A 40 -40.07 -4.34 -16.84
C TRP A 40 -40.40 -4.11 -15.36
N GLU A 41 -40.25 -2.88 -14.87
CA GLU A 41 -40.52 -2.55 -13.46
C GLU A 41 -41.99 -2.69 -13.06
N ASN A 42 -42.89 -2.53 -14.01
CA ASN A 42 -44.33 -2.71 -13.81
C ASN A 42 -44.81 -4.13 -14.13
N GLY A 43 -43.91 -5.04 -14.53
CA GLY A 43 -44.24 -6.43 -14.84
C GLY A 43 -45.12 -6.61 -16.08
N LYS A 44 -45.13 -5.63 -17.00
CA LYS A 44 -45.87 -5.73 -18.28
C LYS A 44 -45.17 -6.67 -19.26
N PHE A 45 -43.83 -6.68 -19.23
CA PHE A 45 -42.97 -7.58 -19.99
C PHE A 45 -41.79 -8.01 -19.12
N GLU A 46 -41.26 -9.20 -19.34
CA GLU A 46 -40.06 -9.66 -18.66
C GLU A 46 -38.81 -9.44 -19.54
N PRO A 47 -37.67 -9.07 -18.94
CA PRO A 47 -36.40 -9.00 -19.66
C PRO A 47 -35.96 -10.39 -20.12
N LYS A 48 -35.33 -10.47 -21.29
CA LYS A 48 -34.67 -11.70 -21.77
C LYS A 48 -33.45 -12.03 -20.90
N LEU A 49 -33.01 -13.29 -20.92
CA LEU A 49 -31.84 -13.73 -20.13
C LEU A 49 -30.59 -12.87 -20.33
N ASP A 50 -30.28 -12.47 -21.57
CA ASP A 50 -29.15 -11.58 -21.85
C ASP A 50 -29.31 -10.23 -21.15
N ASN A 51 -30.52 -9.66 -21.17
CA ASN A 51 -30.84 -8.42 -20.48
C ASN A 51 -30.75 -8.60 -18.95
N ILE A 52 -31.13 -9.75 -18.40
CA ILE A 52 -31.03 -10.01 -16.95
C ILE A 52 -29.57 -10.02 -16.50
N ARG A 53 -28.68 -10.61 -17.29
CA ARG A 53 -27.23 -10.58 -17.03
C ARG A 53 -26.70 -9.14 -17.03
N ASP A 54 -27.15 -8.35 -17.98
CA ASP A 54 -26.68 -6.97 -18.12
C ASP A 54 -27.29 -6.06 -17.03
N ILE A 55 -28.55 -6.30 -16.63
CA ILE A 55 -29.19 -5.71 -15.44
C ILE A 55 -28.40 -6.03 -14.18
N ALA A 56 -28.00 -7.30 -13.97
CA ALA A 56 -27.20 -7.70 -12.83
C ALA A 56 -25.86 -6.96 -12.79
N ARG A 57 -25.22 -6.78 -13.96
CA ARG A 57 -23.97 -6.03 -14.10
C ARG A 57 -24.15 -4.54 -13.79
N VAL A 58 -25.13 -3.88 -14.40
CA VAL A 58 -25.37 -2.43 -14.22
C VAL A 58 -25.80 -2.11 -12.79
N LEU A 59 -26.62 -2.97 -12.17
CA LEU A 59 -27.04 -2.82 -10.78
C LEU A 59 -26.02 -3.39 -9.77
N ASP A 60 -24.95 -4.00 -10.29
CA ASP A 60 -23.82 -4.57 -9.54
C ASP A 60 -24.29 -5.50 -8.41
N VAL A 61 -25.10 -6.49 -8.80
CA VAL A 61 -25.63 -7.58 -7.96
C VAL A 61 -25.38 -8.93 -8.64
N SER A 62 -25.45 -10.02 -7.89
CA SER A 62 -25.38 -11.35 -8.50
C SER A 62 -26.61 -11.63 -9.36
N PHE A 63 -26.43 -12.44 -10.40
CA PHE A 63 -27.52 -12.91 -11.24
C PHE A 63 -28.59 -13.68 -10.45
N ASP A 64 -28.15 -14.46 -9.46
CA ASP A 64 -29.02 -15.25 -8.59
C ASP A 64 -29.97 -14.38 -7.76
N VAL A 65 -29.52 -13.22 -7.28
CA VAL A 65 -30.36 -12.28 -6.52
C VAL A 65 -31.57 -11.84 -7.33
N LEU A 66 -31.43 -11.65 -8.65
CA LEU A 66 -32.55 -11.22 -9.50
C LEU A 66 -33.58 -12.33 -9.67
N LEU A 67 -33.14 -13.58 -9.81
CA LEU A 67 -34.00 -14.72 -10.13
C LEU A 67 -34.57 -15.46 -8.91
N ASP A 68 -33.89 -15.42 -7.76
CA ASP A 68 -34.31 -16.17 -6.57
C ASP A 68 -35.48 -15.50 -5.85
N GLU A 69 -36.71 -15.95 -6.10
CA GLU A 69 -37.91 -15.37 -5.49
C GLU A 69 -37.93 -15.38 -3.95
N SER A 70 -37.08 -16.16 -3.28
CA SER A 70 -36.96 -16.17 -1.81
C SER A 70 -36.27 -14.92 -1.25
N VAL A 71 -35.51 -14.19 -2.07
CA VAL A 71 -34.86 -12.93 -1.67
C VAL A 71 -35.89 -11.80 -1.61
N ASP A 72 -36.17 -11.32 -0.39
CA ASP A 72 -37.03 -10.17 -0.14
C ASP A 72 -36.20 -8.90 0.09
N LEU A 73 -36.21 -8.01 -0.90
CA LEU A 73 -35.47 -6.74 -0.85
C LEU A 73 -36.26 -5.62 -0.14
N ASN A 74 -37.45 -5.89 0.39
CA ASN A 74 -38.15 -4.93 1.26
C ASN A 74 -37.59 -4.96 2.69
N ASP A 75 -36.91 -6.05 3.07
CA ASP A 75 -36.12 -6.10 4.29
C ASP A 75 -34.84 -5.27 4.10
N ALA A 76 -34.65 -4.27 4.96
CA ALA A 76 -33.51 -3.36 4.90
C ALA A 76 -32.16 -4.07 5.10
N GLU A 77 -32.10 -5.12 5.92
CA GLU A 77 -30.88 -5.88 6.18
C GLU A 77 -30.51 -6.74 4.97
N VAL A 78 -31.51 -7.38 4.35
CA VAL A 78 -31.34 -8.16 3.11
C VAL A 78 -30.94 -7.24 1.96
N LEU A 79 -31.65 -6.13 1.76
CA LEU A 79 -31.32 -5.14 0.73
C LEU A 79 -29.91 -4.58 0.90
N GLN A 80 -29.52 -4.25 2.14
CA GLN A 80 -28.17 -3.79 2.43
C GLN A 80 -27.15 -4.88 2.11
N SER A 81 -27.38 -6.14 2.51
CA SER A 81 -26.46 -7.25 2.22
C SER A 81 -26.26 -7.48 0.71
N VAL A 82 -27.32 -7.33 -0.08
CA VAL A 82 -27.31 -7.50 -1.54
C VAL A 82 -26.59 -6.35 -2.24
N LEU A 83 -26.86 -5.11 -1.84
CA LEU A 83 -26.19 -3.92 -2.38
C LEU A 83 -24.73 -3.81 -1.94
N HIS A 84 -24.39 -4.47 -0.84
CA HIS A 84 -23.06 -4.45 -0.23
C HIS A 84 -22.25 -5.72 -0.57
N GLN A 85 -22.87 -6.64 -1.33
CA GLN A 85 -22.26 -7.78 -2.02
C GLN A 85 -21.55 -7.40 -3.32
N VAL A 86 -21.44 -6.10 -3.63
CA VAL A 86 -20.34 -5.57 -4.45
C VAL A 86 -19.05 -6.03 -3.79
N THR A 87 -18.44 -7.01 -4.45
CA THR A 87 -17.46 -7.97 -3.93
C THR A 87 -16.74 -7.51 -2.65
N SER A 88 -16.77 -8.35 -1.61
CA SER A 88 -15.89 -8.18 -0.45
C SER A 88 -14.42 -7.98 -0.84
N ASP A 89 -14.04 -8.41 -2.04
CA ASP A 89 -12.76 -8.14 -2.70
C ASP A 89 -12.60 -6.69 -3.22
N LEU A 90 -13.61 -6.03 -3.80
CA LEU A 90 -13.57 -4.58 -4.08
C LEU A 90 -13.65 -3.76 -2.80
N LYS A 91 -14.42 -4.15 -1.78
CA LYS A 91 -14.49 -3.40 -0.51
C LYS A 91 -13.20 -3.52 0.31
N LYS A 92 -12.51 -4.67 0.24
CA LYS A 92 -11.10 -4.77 0.63
C LYS A 92 -10.22 -3.88 -0.24
N THR A 93 -10.43 -3.82 -1.54
CA THR A 93 -9.53 -3.06 -2.43
C THR A 93 -9.70 -1.53 -2.33
N ILE A 94 -10.92 -1.02 -2.11
CA ILE A 94 -11.21 0.42 -2.01
C ILE A 94 -10.97 0.95 -0.59
N ASN A 95 -11.28 0.16 0.45
CA ASN A 95 -11.12 0.62 1.84
C ASN A 95 -9.82 0.14 2.52
N THR A 96 -8.92 -0.57 1.82
CA THR A 96 -7.63 -1.00 2.42
C THR A 96 -6.35 -0.79 1.59
N LYS A 97 -6.37 -0.24 0.37
CA LYS A 97 -5.21 -0.43 -0.54
C LYS A 97 -4.34 0.79 -0.92
N ILE A 98 -4.62 2.01 -0.47
CA ILE A 98 -3.67 3.12 -0.65
C ILE A 98 -3.11 3.54 0.69
N ARG A 99 -2.12 2.77 1.17
CA ARG A 99 -1.37 3.04 2.40
C ARG A 99 0.12 2.99 2.11
N TYR A 100 0.83 4.02 2.54
CA TYR A 100 2.28 4.05 2.53
C TYR A 100 2.79 4.13 3.96
N ASP A 101 3.61 3.15 4.34
CA ASP A 101 4.23 3.12 5.66
C ASP A 101 5.50 3.96 5.66
N ILE A 102 5.59 4.88 6.62
CA ILE A 102 6.72 5.81 6.78
C ILE A 102 7.70 5.19 7.78
N TYR A 103 8.94 5.01 7.34
CA TYR A 103 10.02 4.44 8.15
C TYR A 103 11.11 5.48 8.41
N GLN A 104 11.71 5.43 9.60
CA GLN A 104 12.90 6.23 9.89
C GLN A 104 14.18 5.52 9.44
N TYR A 105 15.01 6.19 8.66
CA TYR A 105 16.33 5.70 8.29
C TYR A 105 17.28 5.76 9.50
N ARG A 106 17.83 4.60 9.88
CA ARG A 106 18.68 4.45 11.07
C ARG A 106 20.17 4.28 10.79
N LEU A 107 20.56 4.03 9.54
CA LEU A 107 21.97 3.79 9.21
C LEU A 107 22.74 5.11 9.18
N GLY A 108 23.68 5.26 10.11
CA GLY A 108 24.54 6.44 10.18
C GLY A 108 25.91 6.21 9.55
N LYS A 109 26.70 7.29 9.43
CA LYS A 109 28.14 7.21 9.07
C LYS A 109 28.91 6.20 9.93
N LYS A 110 28.56 6.10 11.22
CA LYS A 110 29.17 5.15 12.17
C LYS A 110 28.95 3.69 11.77
N ASP A 111 27.80 3.36 11.20
CA ASP A 111 27.48 1.98 10.82
C ASP A 111 28.20 1.57 9.54
N ASN A 112 28.36 2.50 8.60
CA ASN A 112 29.20 2.28 7.42
C ASN A 112 30.68 2.06 7.81
N ILE A 113 31.19 2.79 8.81
CA ILE A 113 32.55 2.58 9.34
C ILE A 113 32.67 1.19 9.97
N LYS A 114 31.71 0.79 10.82
CA LYS A 114 31.69 -0.56 11.42
C LYS A 114 31.68 -1.65 10.35
N PHE A 115 30.87 -1.49 9.30
CA PHE A 115 30.83 -2.43 8.18
C PHE A 115 32.19 -2.54 7.48
N SER A 116 32.82 -1.40 7.18
CA SER A 116 34.15 -1.37 6.57
C SER A 116 35.22 -2.06 7.44
N ILE A 117 35.17 -1.90 8.76
CA ILE A 117 36.07 -2.60 9.70
C ILE A 117 35.90 -4.12 9.60
N TRP A 118 34.66 -4.62 9.58
CA TRP A 118 34.41 -6.06 9.49
C TRP A 118 34.87 -6.67 8.17
N ILE A 119 34.72 -5.95 7.05
CA ILE A 119 35.27 -6.37 5.76
C ILE A 119 36.79 -6.44 5.81
N ALA A 120 37.46 -5.41 6.37
CA ALA A 120 38.91 -5.39 6.48
C ALA A 120 39.45 -6.56 7.34
N ILE A 121 38.79 -6.87 8.46
CA ILE A 121 39.11 -8.03 9.30
C ILE A 121 39.01 -9.34 8.49
N LEU A 122 37.93 -9.52 7.72
CA LEU A 122 37.74 -10.71 6.90
C LEU A 122 38.81 -10.83 5.81
N SER A 123 39.22 -9.71 5.20
CA SER A 123 40.32 -9.68 4.23
C SER A 123 41.65 -10.10 4.84
N ILE A 124 41.96 -9.67 6.07
CA ILE A 124 43.18 -10.07 6.79
C ILE A 124 43.17 -11.58 7.08
N LEU A 125 42.03 -12.12 7.51
CA LEU A 125 41.88 -13.56 7.75
C LEU A 125 42.00 -14.37 6.45
N LEU A 126 41.56 -13.84 5.31
CA LEU A 126 41.77 -14.48 4.01
C LEU A 126 43.26 -14.53 3.65
N ILE A 127 44.00 -13.44 3.89
CA ILE A 127 45.44 -13.36 3.67
C ILE A 127 46.18 -14.37 4.57
N SER A 128 45.75 -14.57 5.82
CA SER A 128 46.43 -15.53 6.71
C SER A 128 46.34 -16.96 6.22
N VAL A 129 45.24 -17.34 5.55
CA VAL A 129 45.10 -18.66 4.91
C VAL A 129 46.09 -18.83 3.76
N VAL A 130 46.28 -17.78 2.95
CA VAL A 130 47.27 -17.78 1.86
C VAL A 130 48.69 -17.89 2.42
N LEU A 131 49.03 -17.12 3.46
CA LEU A 131 50.34 -17.19 4.12
C LEU A 131 50.61 -18.58 4.71
N PHE A 132 49.60 -19.22 5.29
CA PHE A 132 49.70 -20.59 5.77
C PHE A 132 50.03 -21.56 4.62
N SER A 133 49.28 -21.50 3.53
CA SER A 133 49.45 -22.37 2.36
C SER A 133 50.84 -22.21 1.73
N VAL A 134 51.26 -20.97 1.46
CA VAL A 134 52.57 -20.66 0.86
C VAL A 134 53.71 -21.05 1.81
N GLY A 135 53.60 -20.73 3.09
CA GLY A 135 54.59 -21.09 4.10
C GLY A 135 54.76 -22.61 4.22
N PHE A 136 53.67 -23.37 4.13
CA PHE A 136 53.69 -24.82 4.13
C PHE A 136 54.33 -25.39 2.86
N SER A 137 53.92 -24.93 1.67
CA SER A 137 54.46 -25.41 0.39
C SER A 137 55.95 -25.13 0.21
N LEU A 138 56.43 -23.97 0.68
CA LEU A 138 57.83 -23.58 0.58
C LEU A 138 58.66 -23.94 1.82
N SER A 139 58.06 -24.62 2.80
CA SER A 139 58.71 -24.97 4.08
C SER A 139 59.31 -23.77 4.84
N ILE A 140 58.68 -22.59 4.74
CA ILE A 140 59.08 -21.37 5.44
C ILE A 140 58.36 -21.32 6.80
N ALA A 141 59.08 -21.71 7.86
CA ALA A 141 58.54 -21.87 9.22
C ALA A 141 57.77 -20.65 9.76
N SER A 142 58.33 -19.45 9.61
CA SER A 142 57.71 -18.23 10.11
C SER A 142 56.34 -17.96 9.49
N LEU A 143 56.16 -18.25 8.19
CA LEU A 143 54.93 -17.96 7.45
C LEU A 143 53.77 -18.88 7.86
N TYR A 144 54.00 -20.19 7.96
CA TYR A 144 52.91 -21.09 8.36
C TYR A 144 52.62 -21.02 9.87
N ILE A 145 53.57 -20.65 10.74
CA ILE A 145 53.28 -20.37 12.16
C ILE A 145 52.37 -19.15 12.30
N ILE A 146 52.70 -18.05 11.61
CA ILE A 146 51.84 -16.84 11.58
C ILE A 146 50.46 -17.20 11.04
N GLY A 147 50.40 -17.89 9.90
CA GLY A 147 49.14 -18.32 9.29
C GLY A 147 48.30 -19.21 10.21
N ALA A 148 48.92 -20.14 10.95
CA ALA A 148 48.23 -21.03 11.89
C ALA A 148 47.61 -20.27 13.08
N ILE A 149 48.34 -19.30 13.65
CA ILE A 149 47.84 -18.47 14.77
C ILE A 149 46.58 -17.72 14.34
N PHE A 150 46.64 -17.00 13.22
CA PHE A 150 45.47 -16.27 12.69
C PHE A 150 44.35 -17.21 12.23
N GLY A 151 44.69 -18.40 11.73
CA GLY A 151 43.73 -19.46 11.40
C GLY A 151 42.89 -19.91 12.60
N ILE A 152 43.50 -20.06 13.78
CA ILE A 152 42.78 -20.39 15.02
C ILE A 152 41.84 -19.24 15.42
N PHE A 153 42.31 -18.00 15.36
CA PHE A 153 41.46 -16.82 15.64
C PHE A 153 40.28 -16.69 14.67
N SER A 154 40.44 -17.17 13.43
CA SER A 154 39.38 -17.14 12.41
C SER A 154 38.10 -17.81 12.88
N PHE A 155 38.16 -18.93 13.62
CA PHE A 155 36.97 -19.65 14.10
C PHE A 155 36.09 -18.84 15.04
N ILE A 156 36.68 -17.88 15.77
CA ILE A 156 35.95 -16.99 16.69
C ILE A 156 35.44 -15.76 15.93
N VAL A 157 36.28 -15.19 15.08
CA VAL A 157 36.03 -13.88 14.46
C VAL A 157 35.11 -14.00 13.23
N THR A 158 35.23 -15.04 12.41
CA THR A 158 34.41 -15.18 11.20
C THR A 158 32.91 -15.28 11.46
N PRO A 159 32.39 -16.05 12.44
CA PRO A 159 30.95 -16.06 12.71
C PRO A 159 30.43 -14.69 13.14
N THR A 160 31.17 -13.97 13.98
CA THR A 160 30.79 -12.61 14.42
C THR A 160 30.76 -11.61 13.28
N ALA A 161 31.75 -11.66 12.38
CA ALA A 161 31.83 -10.82 11.19
C ALA A 161 30.67 -11.10 10.22
N ILE A 162 30.35 -12.38 10.00
CA ILE A 162 29.23 -12.81 9.14
C ILE A 162 27.90 -12.30 9.70
N ILE A 163 27.66 -12.41 11.02
CA ILE A 163 26.44 -11.90 11.64
C ILE A 163 26.29 -10.39 11.40
N HIS A 164 27.37 -9.62 11.58
CA HIS A 164 27.35 -8.17 11.36
C HIS A 164 27.14 -7.82 9.89
N LEU A 165 27.73 -8.58 8.97
CA LEU A 165 27.55 -8.41 7.53
C LEU A 165 26.12 -8.73 7.09
N ILE A 166 25.51 -9.80 7.60
CA ILE A 166 24.11 -10.16 7.34
C ILE A 166 23.18 -9.09 7.89
N PHE A 167 23.41 -8.63 9.13
CA PHE A 167 22.62 -7.56 9.73
C PHE A 167 22.70 -6.28 8.90
N PHE A 168 23.91 -5.87 8.52
CA PHE A 168 24.12 -4.70 7.67
C PHE A 168 23.47 -4.87 6.29
N ALA A 169 23.63 -6.03 5.64
CA ALA A 169 23.02 -6.29 4.33
C ALA A 169 21.48 -6.26 4.39
N LYS A 170 20.87 -6.78 5.46
CA LYS A 170 19.42 -6.67 5.70
C LYS A 170 19.02 -5.21 5.92
N ALA A 171 19.72 -4.48 6.80
CA ALA A 171 19.47 -3.07 7.08
C ALA A 171 19.68 -2.18 5.85
N TYR A 172 20.59 -2.56 4.95
CA TYR A 172 20.90 -1.84 3.72
C TYR A 172 19.88 -2.10 2.61
N LYS A 173 19.25 -3.28 2.57
CA LYS A 173 18.30 -3.68 1.52
C LYS A 173 16.84 -3.32 1.80
N ALA A 174 16.42 -3.35 3.05
CA ALA A 174 15.03 -3.05 3.42
C ALA A 174 14.96 -1.74 4.22
N PRO A 175 13.80 -1.06 4.19
CA PRO A 175 13.50 0.02 5.13
C PRO A 175 13.33 -0.58 6.55
N TYR A 176 14.39 -1.18 7.12
CA TYR A 176 14.46 -1.64 8.52
C TYR A 176 14.63 -0.44 9.47
N GLY A 177 13.84 0.59 9.21
CA GLY A 177 13.60 1.66 10.15
C GLY A 177 12.61 1.22 11.21
N ILE A 178 12.47 2.03 12.25
CA ILE A 178 11.23 1.97 13.02
C ILE A 178 10.14 2.54 12.12
N LYS A 179 8.99 1.86 12.04
CA LYS A 179 7.80 2.48 11.47
C LYS A 179 7.47 3.69 12.35
N ILE A 180 7.54 4.87 11.76
CA ILE A 180 7.24 6.14 12.44
C ILE A 180 5.89 6.69 12.01
N GLY A 181 5.21 6.07 11.06
CA GLY A 181 3.92 6.53 10.62
C GLY A 181 3.38 5.78 9.43
N GLU A 182 2.25 6.27 8.95
CA GLU A 182 1.61 5.83 7.73
C GLU A 182 0.80 6.99 7.15
N ILE A 183 0.69 7.00 5.83
CA ILE A 183 -0.19 7.91 5.10
C ILE A 183 -1.14 7.07 4.25
N ASN A 184 -2.42 7.42 4.30
CA ASN A 184 -3.44 6.84 3.43
C ASN A 184 -4.28 7.96 2.79
N ASN A 185 -5.33 7.61 2.07
CA ASN A 185 -6.22 8.57 1.39
C ASN A 185 -7.02 9.48 2.34
N THR A 186 -7.18 9.11 3.61
CA THR A 186 -7.98 9.86 4.59
C THR A 186 -7.11 10.64 5.56
N HIS A 187 -6.04 10.03 6.07
CA HIS A 187 -5.22 10.57 7.15
C HIS A 187 -3.74 10.20 7.01
N LEU A 188 -2.91 11.10 7.53
CA LEU A 188 -1.51 10.89 7.87
C LEU A 188 -1.41 10.68 9.38
N ILE A 189 -0.77 9.58 9.76
CA ILE A 189 -0.53 9.21 11.15
C ILE A 189 0.97 9.17 11.37
N ILE A 190 1.49 9.94 12.33
CA ILE A 190 2.91 9.98 12.67
C ILE A 190 3.08 9.65 14.15
N GLN A 191 3.78 8.58 14.46
CA GLN A 191 4.21 8.24 15.81
C GLN A 191 5.36 9.15 16.25
N THR A 192 5.18 9.86 17.37
CA THR A 192 6.19 10.74 17.95
C THR A 192 6.68 10.20 19.28
N TYR A 193 7.97 10.38 19.57
CA TYR A 193 8.61 9.86 20.79
C TYR A 193 8.72 10.88 21.93
N GLN A 194 8.24 12.12 21.75
CA GLN A 194 8.60 13.24 22.63
C GLN A 194 7.43 14.00 23.29
N LYS A 195 6.15 13.68 23.05
CA LYS A 195 5.02 14.38 23.72
C LYS A 195 3.88 13.44 24.10
N ALA A 196 3.11 13.85 25.12
CA ALA A 196 2.10 13.08 25.86
C ALA A 196 1.03 12.34 25.01
N SER A 197 0.86 12.72 23.74
CA SER A 197 0.20 11.90 22.73
C SER A 197 1.26 11.38 21.76
N ASN A 198 1.59 10.09 21.83
CA ASN A 198 2.62 9.45 21.02
C ASN A 198 2.28 9.38 19.52
N VAL A 199 1.18 10.00 19.07
CA VAL A 199 0.66 9.94 17.70
C VAL A 199 0.09 11.29 17.29
N ILE A 200 0.57 11.83 16.18
CA ILE A 200 -0.02 12.94 15.45
C ILE A 200 -0.94 12.35 14.40
N TYR A 201 -2.19 12.81 14.39
CA TYR A 201 -3.19 12.42 13.41
C TYR A 201 -3.59 13.65 12.59
N LEU A 202 -3.42 13.59 11.27
CA LEU A 202 -3.61 14.71 10.35
C LEU A 202 -4.50 14.27 9.19
N PRO A 203 -5.70 14.84 9.03
CA PRO A 203 -6.51 14.62 7.82
C PRO A 203 -5.76 15.09 6.58
N ILE A 204 -5.85 14.33 5.47
CA ILE A 204 -5.16 14.65 4.21
C ILE A 204 -5.56 16.03 3.67
N GLU A 205 -6.83 16.40 3.81
CA GLU A 205 -7.37 17.72 3.43
C GLU A 205 -6.69 18.91 4.14
N LYS A 206 -6.02 18.70 5.28
CA LYS A 206 -5.29 19.75 6.00
C LYS A 206 -3.85 19.87 5.55
N ILE A 207 -3.35 18.93 4.74
CA ILE A 207 -1.98 18.95 4.23
C ILE A 207 -1.96 19.82 2.97
N LYS A 208 -1.15 20.88 3.00
CA LYS A 208 -0.94 21.76 1.85
C LYS A 208 0.03 21.14 0.87
N SER A 209 1.13 20.58 1.36
CA SER A 209 2.14 19.92 0.53
C SER A 209 3.02 18.99 1.36
N VAL A 210 3.55 17.97 0.71
CA VAL A 210 4.63 17.11 1.22
C VAL A 210 5.81 17.30 0.27
N SER A 211 6.94 17.78 0.78
CA SER A 211 8.14 18.00 -0.01
C SER A 211 9.40 17.50 0.67
N VAL A 212 10.43 17.23 -0.12
CA VAL A 212 11.73 16.77 0.39
C VAL A 212 12.66 17.95 0.68
N ALA A 213 13.38 17.91 1.81
CA ALA A 213 14.31 18.98 2.19
C ALA A 213 15.62 18.96 1.37
N ASP A 214 16.29 20.10 1.30
CA ASP A 214 17.59 20.23 0.63
C ASP A 214 18.67 19.32 1.25
N GLY A 215 19.54 18.76 0.40
CA GLY A 215 20.61 17.84 0.82
C GLY A 215 20.14 16.40 1.10
N THR A 216 18.90 16.08 0.76
CA THR A 216 18.34 14.74 0.87
C THR A 216 18.90 13.80 -0.21
N THR A 217 19.07 12.52 0.16
CA THR A 217 19.48 11.45 -0.76
C THR A 217 18.28 10.61 -1.19
N LEU A 218 18.44 9.80 -2.25
CA LEU A 218 17.43 8.83 -2.70
C LEU A 218 16.96 7.86 -1.60
N ARG A 219 17.84 7.52 -0.65
CA ARG A 219 17.56 6.52 0.39
C ARG A 219 17.05 7.12 1.69
N HIS A 220 17.46 8.34 2.01
CA HIS A 220 17.06 9.00 3.23
C HIS A 220 17.25 10.52 3.19
N GLY A 221 16.45 11.20 3.99
CA GLY A 221 16.56 12.64 4.25
C GLY A 221 15.32 13.15 4.95
N ASP A 222 15.21 14.47 5.07
CA ASP A 222 14.11 15.07 5.80
C ASP A 222 12.93 15.34 4.87
N VAL A 223 11.72 15.18 5.41
CA VAL A 223 10.47 15.49 4.71
C VAL A 223 9.77 16.65 5.43
N ILE A 224 9.33 17.62 4.65
CA ILE A 224 8.65 18.83 5.10
C ILE A 224 7.18 18.70 4.73
N ILE A 225 6.32 18.76 5.73
CA ILE A 225 4.86 18.68 5.57
C ILE A 225 4.28 20.03 5.94
N SER A 226 3.82 20.77 4.94
CA SER A 226 3.15 22.05 5.13
C SER A 226 1.67 21.84 5.37
N LEU A 227 1.07 22.55 6.33
CA LEU A 227 -0.36 22.42 6.67
C LEU A 227 -1.13 23.70 6.31
N LEU A 228 -2.40 23.56 5.96
CA LEU A 228 -3.30 24.68 5.77
C LEU A 228 -3.50 25.43 7.09
N GLY A 229 -3.38 26.77 7.05
CA GLY A 229 -3.58 27.62 8.22
C GLY A 229 -2.47 27.56 9.27
N ARG A 230 -1.31 26.96 8.96
CA ARG A 230 -0.14 26.91 9.87
C ARG A 230 1.10 27.46 9.17
N GLU A 231 1.77 28.43 9.80
CA GLU A 231 3.00 29.03 9.25
C GLU A 231 4.21 28.09 9.31
N GLN A 232 4.35 27.32 10.39
CA GLN A 232 5.48 26.41 10.57
C GLN A 232 5.15 25.00 10.06
N PRO A 233 5.91 24.45 9.11
CA PRO A 233 5.71 23.08 8.64
C PRO A 233 6.14 22.05 9.68
N ILE A 234 5.63 20.83 9.54
CA ILE A 234 6.13 19.67 10.28
C ILE A 234 7.33 19.10 9.53
N ARG A 235 8.47 19.02 10.21
CA ARG A 235 9.69 18.42 9.65
C ARG A 235 9.88 17.01 10.22
N LEU A 236 9.74 16.01 9.36
CA LEU A 236 10.08 14.62 9.66
C LEU A 236 11.57 14.40 9.40
N LEU A 237 12.30 13.99 10.43
CA LEU A 237 13.75 13.85 10.36
C LEU A 237 14.16 12.44 9.95
N ASN A 238 15.13 12.34 9.04
CA ASN A 238 15.72 11.08 8.57
C ASN A 238 14.66 10.06 8.10
N VAL A 239 13.72 10.47 7.26
CA VAL A 239 12.75 9.57 6.62
C VAL A 239 13.47 8.68 5.60
N ALA A 240 13.13 7.38 5.57
CA ALA A 240 13.61 6.45 4.56
C ALA A 240 12.83 6.64 3.25
N PHE A 241 13.54 6.63 2.13
CA PHE A 241 13.01 6.84 0.78
C PHE A 241 12.06 8.05 0.66
N PRO A 242 12.51 9.26 1.03
CA PRO A 242 11.66 10.44 1.19
C PRO A 242 10.95 10.84 -0.12
N HIS A 243 11.61 10.71 -1.28
CA HIS A 243 10.98 10.98 -2.58
C HIS A 243 9.81 10.04 -2.90
N ARG A 244 9.83 8.79 -2.42
CA ARG A 244 8.68 7.89 -2.61
C ARG A 244 7.46 8.33 -1.81
N LEU A 245 7.67 8.96 -0.65
CA LEU A 245 6.58 9.50 0.15
C LEU A 245 5.95 10.73 -0.51
N GLU A 246 6.78 11.62 -1.05
CA GLU A 246 6.33 12.79 -1.85
C GLU A 246 5.57 12.36 -3.11
N GLU A 247 6.11 11.39 -3.86
CA GLU A 247 5.46 10.82 -5.05
C GLU A 247 4.12 10.15 -4.71
N PHE A 248 4.09 9.37 -3.63
CA PHE A 248 2.86 8.74 -3.16
C PHE A 248 1.80 9.78 -2.76
N TYR A 249 2.18 10.84 -2.06
CA TYR A 249 1.26 11.94 -1.72
C TYR A 249 0.73 12.64 -2.98
N THR A 250 1.57 12.86 -3.99
CA THR A 250 1.14 13.44 -5.27
C THR A 250 0.12 12.55 -5.99
N GLN A 251 0.35 11.23 -6.00
CA GLN A 251 -0.60 10.26 -6.54
C GLN A 251 -1.92 10.24 -5.75
N LEU A 252 -1.86 10.37 -4.42
CA LEU A 252 -3.05 10.47 -3.57
C LEU A 252 -3.93 11.67 -3.93
N LEU A 253 -3.33 12.84 -4.19
CA LEU A 253 -4.09 14.03 -4.57
C LEU A 253 -4.82 13.86 -5.90
N GLN A 254 -4.16 13.27 -6.91
CA GLN A 254 -4.78 13.00 -8.21
C GLN A 254 -6.00 12.09 -8.11
N ILE A 255 -5.94 11.10 -7.19
CA ILE A 255 -7.05 10.18 -6.95
C ILE A 255 -8.21 10.90 -6.26
N ASN A 256 -7.93 11.66 -5.20
CA ASN A 256 -8.97 12.41 -4.49
C ASN A 256 -9.64 13.47 -5.38
N GLU A 257 -8.89 14.19 -6.23
CA GLU A 257 -9.45 15.15 -7.18
C GLU A 257 -10.33 14.48 -8.25
N SER A 258 -10.05 13.21 -8.62
CA SER A 258 -10.84 12.47 -9.60
C SER A 258 -12.16 11.91 -9.05
N ASP A 259 -12.24 11.68 -7.74
CA ASP A 259 -13.43 11.17 -7.03
C ASP A 259 -14.37 12.31 -6.55
N ASP A 260 -13.96 13.58 -6.62
CA ASP A 260 -14.73 14.75 -6.14
C ASP A 260 -15.97 15.09 -6.99
N LEU A 261 -16.19 14.41 -8.12
CA LEU A 261 -17.38 14.58 -8.96
C LEU A 261 -18.45 13.52 -8.66
N ILE A 262 -18.86 13.40 -7.39
CA ILE A 262 -20.19 12.87 -7.10
C ILE A 262 -21.18 14.01 -7.32
N LYS A 263 -21.73 14.10 -8.54
CA LYS A 263 -22.95 14.87 -8.78
C LYS A 263 -24.05 14.26 -7.94
N ILE A 264 -24.38 14.92 -6.83
CA ILE A 264 -25.64 14.71 -6.14
C ILE A 264 -26.71 15.34 -7.03
N ILE A 265 -27.43 14.52 -7.79
CA ILE A 265 -28.75 14.84 -8.34
C ILE A 265 -29.72 13.83 -7.73
#